data_AF-A0A2W1AAK2-F1
#
_entry.id   AF-A0A2W1AAK2-F1
#
_cell.length_a   1.000
_cell.length_b   1.000
_cell.length_c   1.000
_cell.angle_alpha   90.00
_cell.angle_beta   90.00
_cell.angle_gamma   90.00
#
_symmetry.space_group_name_H-M   'P 1'
#
loop_
_entity.id
_entity.type
_entity.pdbx_description
1 polymer ?
#
loop_
_entity_poly.entity_id
_entity_poly.type
_entity_poly.pdbx_seq_one_letter_code
_entity_poly.pdbx_strand_id
1 'polypeptide(L)'
;MKSWLDNKNASGGDELDVNTIYSINLAYKLIKRFPKLEKRHRVVAGGLAVSSALIILASIAISKRIKKGENIKTALNSISEPEIEEMKLKKKNKKT
;
A
#
# COMPACT_ATOMS: atom_id res chain seq x y z
N MET A 1 -39.47 1.48 3.85
CA MET A 1 -38.14 2.10 3.77
C MET A 1 -37.19 1.05 3.20
N LYS A 2 -36.78 1.16 1.93
CA LYS A 2 -36.06 0.10 1.20
C LYS A 2 -34.57 0.23 1.49
N SER A 3 -34.02 -0.72 2.25
CA SER A 3 -32.60 -0.77 2.61
C SER A 3 -31.76 -0.95 1.34
N TRP A 4 -30.91 0.02 1.04
CA TRP A 4 -29.95 0.00 -0.07
C TRP A 4 -28.80 -1.02 0.12
N LEU A 5 -28.88 -1.87 1.16
CA LEU A 5 -27.88 -2.89 1.48
C LEU A 5 -28.20 -4.29 0.91
N ASP A 6 -29.34 -4.48 0.24
CA ASP A 6 -29.64 -5.75 -0.45
C ASP A 6 -28.92 -5.80 -1.81
N ASN A 7 -27.58 -5.76 -1.77
CA ASN A 7 -26.74 -5.96 -2.94
C ASN A 7 -26.20 -7.39 -2.91
N LYS A 8 -27.08 -8.36 -3.16
CA LYS A 8 -26.71 -9.78 -3.42
C LYS A 8 -25.85 -9.96 -4.69
N ASN A 9 -25.53 -8.86 -5.38
CA ASN A 9 -24.64 -8.78 -6.54
C ASN A 9 -23.46 -7.82 -6.31
N ALA A 10 -23.15 -7.41 -5.07
CA ALA A 10 -21.83 -6.87 -4.79
C ALA A 10 -20.87 -8.03 -5.03
N SER A 11 -19.99 -7.93 -6.05
CA SER A 11 -19.04 -9.00 -6.39
C SER A 11 -18.47 -9.54 -5.10
N GLY A 12 -18.72 -10.82 -4.79
CA GLY A 12 -18.33 -11.45 -3.54
C GLY A 12 -16.82 -11.42 -3.39
N GLY A 13 -16.30 -10.26 -3.01
CA GLY A 13 -14.90 -10.03 -2.78
C GLY A 13 -14.54 -10.86 -1.56
N ASP A 14 -13.42 -11.58 -1.66
CA ASP A 14 -12.88 -12.28 -0.52
C ASP A 14 -12.86 -11.36 0.70
N GLU A 15 -13.36 -11.86 1.83
CA GLU A 15 -13.13 -11.19 3.09
C GLU A 15 -11.62 -11.05 3.29
N LEU A 16 -11.17 -9.81 3.50
CA LEU A 16 -9.76 -9.57 3.77
C LEU A 16 -9.43 -10.19 5.13
N ASP A 17 -8.47 -11.11 5.14
CA ASP A 17 -7.98 -11.66 6.40
C ASP A 17 -7.27 -10.56 7.23
N VAL A 18 -7.15 -10.80 8.53
CA VAL A 18 -6.58 -9.85 9.49
C VAL A 18 -5.15 -9.43 9.11
N ASN A 19 -4.34 -10.34 8.54
CA ASN A 19 -2.97 -10.02 8.14
C ASN A 19 -2.94 -9.12 6.90
N THR A 20 -3.89 -9.31 5.97
CA THR A 20 -4.05 -8.42 4.81
C THR A 20 -4.43 -7.02 5.26
N ILE A 21 -5.41 -6.89 6.15
CA ILE A 21 -5.81 -5.59 6.73
C ILE A 21 -4.63 -4.93 7.45
N TYR A 22 -3.90 -5.70 8.24
CA TYR A 22 -2.72 -5.21 8.96
C TYR A 22 -1.62 -4.70 8.01
N SER A 23 -1.35 -5.43 6.93
CA SER A 23 -0.35 -5.07 5.93
C SER A 23 -0.71 -3.79 5.19
N ILE A 24 -1.98 -3.63 4.80
CA ILE A 24 -2.49 -2.40 4.17
C ILE A 24 -2.33 -1.22 5.13
N ASN A 25 -2.70 -1.39 6.40
CA ASN A 25 -2.55 -0.34 7.41
C ASN A 25 -1.09 0.06 7.63
N LEU A 26 -0.17 -0.90 7.61
CA LEU A 26 1.28 -0.61 7.68
C LEU A 26 1.76 0.21 6.48
N ALA A 27 1.35 -0.18 5.27
CA ALA A 27 1.66 0.57 4.06
C ALA A 27 1.13 2.01 4.13
N TYR A 28 -0.12 2.19 4.57
CA TYR A 28 -0.70 3.53 4.77
C TYR A 28 0.08 4.36 5.80
N LYS A 29 0.47 3.77 6.93
CA LYS A 29 1.29 4.45 7.95
C LYS A 29 2.63 4.90 7.38
N LEU A 30 3.27 4.07 6.56
CA LEU A 30 4.52 4.44 5.88
C LEU A 30 4.30 5.60 4.90
N ILE A 31 3.27 5.51 4.04
CA ILE A 31 3.00 6.51 3.00
C ILE A 31 2.67 7.88 3.63
N LYS A 32 1.92 7.91 4.74
CA LYS A 32 1.58 9.16 5.45
C LYS A 32 2.80 9.95 5.95
N ARG A 33 3.97 9.31 6.10
CA ARG A 33 5.23 10.01 6.44
C ARG A 33 5.77 10.83 5.27
N PHE A 34 5.31 10.58 4.05
CA PHE A 34 5.78 11.21 2.82
C PHE A 34 4.64 11.97 2.13
N PRO A 35 4.22 13.13 2.66
CA PRO A 35 3.05 13.86 2.14
C PRO A 35 3.24 14.34 0.70
N LYS A 36 4.49 14.54 0.24
CA LYS A 36 4.78 14.87 -1.16
C LYS A 36 4.54 13.65 -2.06
N LEU A 37 5.02 12.48 -1.68
CA LEU A 37 4.80 11.21 -2.40
C LEU A 37 3.31 10.86 -2.47
N GLU A 38 2.59 11.00 -1.36
CA GLU A 38 1.15 10.75 -1.29
C GLU A 38 0.39 11.66 -2.28
N LYS A 39 0.70 12.96 -2.31
CA LYS A 39 0.09 13.91 -3.26
C LYS A 39 0.34 13.53 -4.72
N ARG A 40 1.56 13.11 -5.07
CA ARG A 40 1.92 12.69 -6.44
C ARG A 40 1.14 11.45 -6.90
N HIS A 41 0.80 10.57 -5.95
CA HIS A 41 0.17 9.27 -6.21
C HIS A 41 -1.31 9.21 -5.83
N ARG A 42 -1.92 10.37 -5.58
CA ARG A 42 -3.32 10.50 -5.24
C ARG A 42 -4.16 10.36 -6.50
N VAL A 43 -5.06 9.38 -6.52
CA VAL A 43 -5.99 9.16 -7.62
C VAL A 43 -7.35 9.73 -7.22
N VAL A 44 -7.86 10.66 -8.02
CA VAL A 44 -9.17 11.28 -7.79
C VAL A 44 -10.25 10.38 -8.38
N ALA A 45 -10.60 9.32 -7.66
CA ALA A 45 -11.72 8.44 -7.99
C ALA A 45 -12.74 8.51 -6.85
N GLY A 46 -13.55 9.57 -6.81
CA GLY A 46 -14.61 9.76 -5.81
C GLY A 46 -14.15 9.97 -4.35
N GLY A 47 -12.84 10.03 -4.09
CA GLY A 47 -12.24 10.26 -2.77
C GLY A 47 -10.72 10.42 -2.86
N LEU A 48 -10.08 10.87 -1.77
CA LEU A 48 -8.62 10.97 -1.64
C LEU A 48 -7.99 9.58 -1.48
N ALA A 49 -7.99 8.78 -2.55
CA ALA A 49 -7.40 7.45 -2.53
C ALA A 49 -5.93 7.49 -2.97
N VAL A 50 -5.06 6.79 -2.25
CA VAL A 50 -3.69 6.55 -2.68
C VAL A 50 -3.70 5.46 -3.75
N SER A 51 -2.91 5.62 -4.81
CA SER A 51 -2.80 4.60 -5.87
C SER A 51 -2.46 3.22 -5.29
N SER A 52 -3.14 2.18 -5.76
CA SER A 52 -2.90 0.79 -5.36
C SER A 52 -1.45 0.36 -5.59
N ALA A 53 -0.82 0.87 -6.65
CA ALA A 53 0.59 0.66 -6.94
C ALA A 53 1.51 1.16 -5.80
N LEU A 54 1.22 2.32 -5.22
CA LEU A 54 2.03 2.86 -4.13
C LEU A 54 1.88 2.02 -2.85
N ILE A 55 0.67 1.54 -2.57
CA ILE A 55 0.41 0.62 -1.44
C ILE A 55 1.23 -0.66 -1.61
N ILE A 56 1.23 -1.26 -2.80
CA ILE A 56 2.01 -2.47 -3.10
C ILE A 56 3.51 -2.22 -2.92
N LEU A 57 4.04 -1.10 -3.42
CA LEU A 57 5.47 -0.76 -3.28
C LEU A 57 5.86 -0.57 -1.81
N ALA A 58 5.04 0.13 -1.03
CA ALA A 58 5.23 0.29 0.41
C ALA A 58 5.23 -1.06 1.15
N SER A 59 4.28 -1.94 0.84
CA SER A 59 4.22 -3.29 1.41
C SER A 59 5.47 -4.13 1.07
N ILE A 60 5.97 -4.03 -0.17
CA ILE A 60 7.21 -4.71 -0.59
C ILE A 60 8.42 -4.18 0.20
N ALA A 61 8.52 -2.86 0.38
CA ALA A 61 9.62 -2.26 1.14
C ALA A 61 9.63 -2.72 2.60
N ILE A 62 8.47 -2.70 3.25
CA ILE A 62 8.30 -3.19 4.63
C ILE A 62 8.65 -4.68 4.71
N SER A 63 8.13 -5.49 3.79
CA SER A 63 8.39 -6.94 3.75
C SER A 63 9.88 -7.25 3.58
N LYS A 64 10.61 -6.48 2.75
CA LYS A 64 12.06 -6.64 2.56
C LYS A 64 12.83 -6.37 3.84
N ARG A 65 12.43 -5.37 4.63
CA ARG A 65 13.07 -5.02 5.91
C ARG A 65 12.80 -6.09 6.97
N ILE A 66 11.56 -6.54 7.07
CA ILE A 66 11.19 -7.65 7.97
C ILE A 66 11.97 -8.92 7.61
N LYS A 67 12.10 -9.25 6.32
CA LYS A 67 12.92 -10.39 5.87
C LYS A 67 14.41 -10.25 6.18
N LYS A 68 14.92 -9.03 6.39
CA LYS A 68 16.29 -8.78 6.84
C LYS A 68 16.46 -8.84 8.37
N GLY A 69 15.41 -9.18 9.10
CA GLY A 69 15.42 -9.26 10.57
C GLY A 69 15.06 -7.96 11.28
N GLU A 70 14.64 -6.91 10.55
CA GLU A 70 14.19 -5.68 11.19
C GLU A 70 12.79 -5.85 11.79
N ASN A 71 12.57 -5.31 12.99
CA ASN A 71 11.23 -5.19 13.55
C ASN A 71 10.40 -4.18 12.74
N ILE A 72 9.09 -4.39 12.66
CA ILE A 72 8.11 -3.54 11.97
C ILE A 72 8.29 -2.05 12.28
N LYS A 73 8.50 -1.67 13.55
CA LYS A 73 8.71 -0.26 13.92
C LYS A 73 9.97 0.32 13.28
N THR A 74 11.06 -0.43 13.31
CA THR A 74 12.34 -0.04 12.70
C THR A 74 12.20 0.04 11.19
N ALA A 75 11.61 -0.98 10.57
CA ALA A 75 11.34 -1.03 9.14
C ALA A 75 10.54 0.20 8.67
N LEU A 76 9.47 0.54 9.38
CA LEU A 76 8.66 1.71 9.05
C LEU A 76 9.46 3.02 9.13
N ASN A 77 10.40 3.14 10.07
CA ASN A 77 11.18 4.36 10.28
C ASN A 77 12.36 4.48 9.32
N SER A 78 12.98 3.35 8.97
CA SER A 78 14.20 3.26 8.16
C SER A 78 13.96 3.36 6.65
N ILE A 79 12.75 3.08 6.18
CA ILE A 79 12.39 3.26 4.77
C ILE A 79 12.29 4.76 4.44
N SER A 80 12.88 5.17 3.31
CA SER A 80 12.86 6.54 2.80
C SER A 80 11.95 6.68 1.57
N GLU A 81 11.55 7.92 1.27
CA GLU A 81 10.77 8.26 0.06
C GLU A 81 11.42 7.75 -1.25
N PRO A 82 12.72 8.01 -1.54
CA PRO A 82 13.34 7.53 -2.77
C PRO A 82 13.43 6.01 -2.84
N GLU A 83 13.58 5.31 -1.71
CA GLU A 83 13.60 3.84 -1.69
C GLU A 83 12.28 3.25 -2.23
N ILE A 84 11.15 3.89 -1.96
CA ILE A 84 9.83 3.45 -2.46
C ILE A 84 9.69 3.72 -3.97
N GLU A 85 10.15 4.89 -4.43
CA GLU A 85 10.07 5.27 -5.85
C GLU A 85 11.04 4.46 -6.73
N GLU A 86 12.26 4.17 -6.26
CA GLU A 86 13.25 3.37 -6.98
C GLU A 86 12.80 1.93 -7.24
N MET A 87 11.94 1.38 -6.37
CA MET A 87 11.37 0.05 -6.58
C MET A 87 10.46 -0.01 -7.83
N LYS A 88 9.91 1.13 -8.26
CA LYS A 88 9.18 1.25 -9.54
C LYS A 88 10.12 1.08 -10.75
N LEU A 89 11.36 1.57 -10.64
CA LEU A 89 12.34 1.56 -11.73
C LEU A 89 13.00 0.19 -11.91
N LYS A 90 13.32 -0.51 -10.81
CA LYS A 90 13.99 -1.83 -10.87
C LYS A 90 13.16 -2.92 -11.56
N LYS A 91 11.83 -2.81 -11.60
CA LYS A 91 10.97 -3.81 -12.27
C LYS A 91 10.96 -3.67 -13.80
N LYS A 92 11.30 -2.48 -14.34
CA LYS A 92 11.31 -2.21 -15.79
C LYS A 92 12.57 -2.75 -16.51
N ASN A 93 13.65 -3.00 -15.76
CA ASN A 93 14.96 -3.40 -16.32
C ASN A 93 15.22 -4.91 -16.30
N LYS A 94 14.23 -5.77 -16.03
CA LYS A 94 14.33 -7.24 -16.23
C LYS A 94 13.81 -7.65 -17.61
N LYS A 95 14.35 -7.04 -18.67
CA LYS A 95 14.33 -7.60 -20.03
C LYS A 95 15.78 -7.94 -20.38
N THR A 96 16.16 -9.18 -20.10
CA THR A 96 17.30 -9.86 -20.71
C THR A 96 16.91 -11.31 -20.89
#